data_AF-A0AA88UF04-F1
#
_entry.id   AF-A0AA88UF04-F1
#
_cell.length_a   1.000
_cell.length_b   1.000
_cell.length_c   1.000
_cell.angle_alpha   90.00
_cell.angle_beta   90.00
_cell.angle_gamma   90.00
#
_symmetry.space_group_name_H-M   'P 1'
#
loop_
_entity.id
_entity.type
_entity.pdbx_description
1 polymer ?
#
loop_
_entity_poly.entity_id
_entity_poly.type
_entity_poly.pdbx_seq_one_letter_code
_entity_poly.pdbx_strand_id
1 'polypeptide(L)'
;MVRKTFNKKVFVCRKIGTSVDEQEFESLWKPEASGYSRKLIEFYCSKALNVMCCDIQEEISDGSFSRFTFDMMLAWEMPCSDDEESYKVDQDRSVGEDAFVWLGTLVPLVVDVVNGRFTFETLTASTANRLHFPAYDRFLKEIDRCIKHLQKQTTPKGVELADDEFILHVEGTASTQRVVRHIGGASWPGRLTLTNYALYFETSGVISYEDAIKLDLSKDVDQSVKPAATGPWGAPLFDKAIVYESSELQDGVVLEFPEMTSSTRRDHWLALVKEVILLHRFLSKFKVESPVQAWEVHARAILGIVRLHAAREMLRISPPVPRSFLIFALFDELPKGDYVLQELAESLKKVDCSHPCSASSILRSMNISRPCAPCAVVKEISEKSGCVGDQVDNLSSLEGAINQVREEAKEIDIAKATAQGLKEEGIGESALILKESLKPLANVLPRFEEILTWERPEMTVIAIGTILLVVYKEWVGKAIATFLLWLISKMVWARRQRIGKRTKIIVCTASDQTTVESLVSAQHGLKTVQYIMQLANITILKIWSILLSRSPKHTDIVMMAITGAAIVLAVVPFKYIIMALVLYCFTMTSKLKKHVETQQGNRRLKEWWDSIPIVPVEVVDKAPGYET
;
A
#
# COMPACT_ATOMS: atom_id res chain seq x y z
N MET A 1 -26.05 32.75 -22.44
CA MET A 1 -25.02 31.79 -21.98
C MET A 1 -25.64 30.47 -21.53
N VAL A 2 -26.62 30.48 -20.60
CA VAL A 2 -27.39 29.30 -20.12
C VAL A 2 -28.03 28.43 -21.24
N ARG A 3 -28.42 29.06 -22.36
CA ARG A 3 -29.02 28.37 -23.52
C ARG A 3 -28.03 27.58 -24.40
N LYS A 4 -26.73 27.90 -24.37
CA LYS A 4 -25.70 27.13 -25.11
C LYS A 4 -25.26 25.89 -24.34
N THR A 5 -25.19 25.98 -23.01
CA THR A 5 -25.08 24.83 -22.10
C THR A 5 -26.22 23.83 -22.31
N PHE A 6 -27.40 24.32 -22.73
CA PHE A 6 -28.60 23.53 -23.02
C PHE A 6 -28.46 22.59 -24.25
N ASN A 7 -27.65 22.93 -25.26
CA ASN A 7 -27.55 22.11 -26.48
C ASN A 7 -26.69 20.84 -26.31
N LYS A 8 -25.92 20.71 -25.21
CA LYS A 8 -25.24 19.46 -24.82
C LYS A 8 -25.96 18.64 -23.75
N LYS A 9 -26.97 19.22 -23.08
CA LYS A 9 -27.87 18.52 -22.14
C LYS A 9 -28.70 17.40 -22.80
N VAL A 10 -28.76 17.34 -24.13
CA VAL A 10 -29.64 16.45 -24.90
C VAL A 10 -29.25 14.96 -24.80
N PHE A 11 -28.06 14.58 -24.32
CA PHE A 11 -27.70 13.15 -24.20
C PHE A 11 -28.04 12.55 -22.82
N VAL A 12 -27.74 13.25 -21.72
CA VAL A 12 -28.06 12.79 -20.36
C VAL A 12 -29.56 12.90 -20.06
N CYS A 13 -30.21 13.98 -20.53
CA CYS A 13 -31.66 14.16 -20.36
C CYS A 13 -32.52 13.36 -21.34
N ARG A 14 -31.97 12.67 -22.36
CA ARG A 14 -32.80 11.85 -23.27
C ARG A 14 -33.23 10.52 -22.64
N LYS A 15 -32.41 9.97 -21.74
CA LYS A 15 -32.71 8.70 -21.06
C LYS A 15 -33.62 8.89 -19.85
N ILE A 16 -33.59 10.07 -19.22
CA ILE A 16 -34.48 10.46 -18.13
C ILE A 16 -35.53 11.43 -18.70
N GLY A 17 -36.76 10.97 -18.96
CA GLY A 17 -37.81 11.80 -19.56
C GLY A 17 -38.08 13.07 -18.74
N THR A 18 -37.78 14.26 -19.28
CA THR A 18 -37.58 15.48 -18.47
C THR A 18 -38.60 16.59 -18.71
N SER A 19 -39.44 16.79 -17.69
CA SER A 19 -39.98 18.12 -17.28
C SER A 19 -40.10 18.22 -15.76
N VAL A 20 -40.25 17.09 -15.06
CA VAL A 20 -40.40 17.01 -13.59
C VAL A 20 -39.07 17.17 -12.84
N ASP A 21 -37.96 16.63 -13.35
CA ASP A 21 -36.67 16.66 -12.64
C ASP A 21 -35.98 18.04 -12.61
N GLU A 22 -36.31 18.95 -13.54
CA GLU A 22 -35.77 20.33 -13.53
C GLU A 22 -36.35 21.15 -12.37
N GLN A 23 -37.65 21.00 -12.08
CA GLN A 23 -38.28 21.69 -10.96
C GLN A 23 -37.78 21.18 -9.60
N GLU A 24 -37.50 19.88 -9.51
CA GLU A 24 -36.92 19.28 -8.30
C GLU A 24 -35.51 19.82 -8.02
N PHE A 25 -34.65 19.92 -9.03
CA PHE A 25 -33.30 20.49 -8.86
C PHE A 25 -33.33 21.99 -8.50
N GLU A 26 -34.15 22.78 -9.20
CA GLU A 26 -34.32 24.21 -8.91
C GLU A 26 -34.95 24.48 -7.53
N SER A 27 -35.72 23.52 -7.00
CA SER A 27 -36.24 23.59 -5.61
C SER A 27 -35.16 23.33 -4.55
N LEU A 28 -34.12 22.56 -4.90
CA LEU A 28 -33.03 22.15 -4.00
C LEU A 28 -31.81 23.08 -4.08
N TRP A 29 -31.57 23.74 -5.22
CA TRP A 29 -30.35 24.55 -5.42
C TRP A 29 -30.62 25.91 -6.05
N LYS A 30 -30.06 26.97 -5.44
CA LYS A 30 -30.09 28.33 -5.99
C LYS A 30 -28.97 28.54 -7.03
N PRO A 31 -29.24 29.21 -8.17
CA PRO A 31 -28.30 29.37 -9.28
C PRO A 31 -27.09 30.29 -9.02
N GLU A 32 -27.03 30.98 -7.88
CA GLU A 32 -25.94 31.91 -7.53
C GLU A 32 -24.71 31.25 -6.88
N ALA A 33 -24.72 29.92 -6.70
CA ALA A 33 -23.60 29.19 -6.09
C ALA A 33 -22.47 28.91 -7.10
N SER A 34 -21.22 29.20 -6.73
CA SER A 34 -20.04 28.77 -7.50
C SER A 34 -20.07 27.26 -7.73
N GLY A 35 -19.88 26.80 -8.97
CA GLY A 35 -19.91 25.37 -9.32
C GLY A 35 -21.30 24.80 -9.65
N TYR A 36 -22.32 25.64 -9.84
CA TYR A 36 -23.68 25.22 -10.23
C TYR A 36 -23.70 24.23 -11.42
N SER A 37 -22.93 24.49 -12.49
CA SER A 37 -22.88 23.59 -13.66
C SER A 37 -22.39 22.19 -13.31
N ARG A 38 -21.39 22.06 -12.41
CA ARG A 38 -20.85 20.77 -11.99
C ARG A 38 -21.84 20.02 -11.10
N LYS A 39 -22.46 20.71 -10.14
CA LYS A 39 -23.49 20.14 -9.26
C LYS A 39 -24.73 19.68 -10.04
N LEU A 40 -25.09 20.41 -11.08
CA LEU A 40 -26.18 20.03 -11.99
C LEU A 40 -25.85 18.71 -12.71
N ILE A 41 -24.63 18.58 -13.23
CA ILE A 41 -24.16 17.34 -13.86
C ILE A 41 -24.20 16.20 -12.85
N GLU A 42 -23.63 16.39 -11.66
CA GLU A 42 -23.65 15.39 -10.58
C GLU A 42 -25.06 14.88 -10.25
N PHE A 43 -26.03 15.78 -10.15
CA PHE A 43 -27.42 15.43 -9.86
C PHE A 43 -28.06 14.55 -10.95
N TYR A 44 -28.00 15.00 -12.21
CA TYR A 44 -28.61 14.23 -13.32
C TYR A 44 -27.89 12.91 -13.57
N CYS A 45 -26.56 12.92 -13.45
CA CYS A 45 -25.74 11.73 -13.61
C CYS A 45 -26.05 10.68 -12.55
N SER A 46 -26.18 11.09 -11.28
CA SER A 46 -26.60 10.18 -10.20
C SER A 46 -27.97 9.54 -10.49
N LYS A 47 -28.97 10.33 -10.94
CA LYS A 47 -30.28 9.80 -11.34
C LYS A 47 -30.18 8.81 -12.51
N ALA A 48 -29.39 9.13 -13.53
CA ALA A 48 -29.26 8.30 -14.73
C ALA A 48 -28.57 6.96 -14.42
N LEU A 49 -27.53 6.98 -13.58
CA LEU A 49 -26.82 5.80 -13.15
C LEU A 49 -27.70 4.87 -12.33
N ASN A 50 -28.56 5.41 -11.44
CA ASN A 50 -29.52 4.58 -10.69
C ASN A 50 -30.42 3.74 -11.59
N VAL A 51 -30.80 4.26 -12.76
CA VAL A 51 -31.59 3.50 -13.75
C VAL A 51 -30.73 2.48 -14.49
N MET A 52 -29.54 2.87 -14.97
CA MET A 52 -28.65 1.98 -15.71
C MET A 52 -28.10 0.82 -14.86
N CYS A 53 -27.86 1.05 -13.57
CA CYS A 53 -27.32 0.02 -12.69
C CYS A 53 -28.30 -1.14 -12.45
N CYS A 54 -29.59 -0.98 -12.72
CA CYS A 54 -30.55 -2.08 -12.66
C CYS A 54 -30.28 -3.16 -13.72
N ASP A 55 -29.86 -2.76 -14.93
CA ASP A 55 -29.65 -3.63 -16.09
C ASP A 55 -28.17 -3.62 -16.55
N ILE A 56 -27.25 -3.46 -15.59
CA ILE A 56 -25.84 -3.15 -15.84
C ILE A 56 -25.12 -4.17 -16.74
N GLN A 57 -25.51 -5.44 -16.68
CA GLN A 57 -24.87 -6.50 -17.46
C GLN A 57 -25.16 -6.35 -18.96
N GLU A 58 -26.38 -5.97 -19.31
CA GLU A 58 -26.78 -5.72 -20.70
C GLU A 58 -26.14 -4.43 -21.21
N GLU A 59 -26.15 -3.38 -20.39
CA GLU A 59 -25.60 -2.06 -20.72
C GLU A 59 -24.06 -2.05 -20.86
N ILE A 60 -23.33 -2.98 -20.22
CA ILE A 60 -21.90 -3.18 -20.50
C ILE A 60 -21.71 -3.96 -21.80
N SER A 61 -22.55 -4.97 -22.03
CA SER A 61 -22.43 -5.85 -23.20
C SER A 61 -22.69 -5.10 -24.51
N ASP A 62 -23.63 -4.15 -24.52
CA ASP A 62 -23.95 -3.31 -25.67
C ASP A 62 -23.04 -2.06 -25.80
N GLY A 63 -22.21 -1.78 -24.78
CA GLY A 63 -21.30 -0.63 -24.72
C GLY A 63 -21.98 0.71 -24.41
N SER A 64 -23.26 0.71 -24.08
CA SER A 64 -24.00 1.92 -23.71
C SER A 64 -23.50 2.49 -22.38
N PHE A 65 -23.22 1.63 -21.39
CA PHE A 65 -22.68 2.03 -20.10
C PHE A 65 -21.27 2.63 -20.23
N SER A 66 -20.39 2.01 -21.03
CA SER A 66 -19.03 2.52 -21.23
C SER A 66 -19.05 3.88 -21.94
N ARG A 67 -19.90 4.05 -22.96
CA ARG A 67 -20.05 5.34 -23.64
C ARG A 67 -20.61 6.41 -22.71
N PHE A 68 -21.68 6.09 -22.00
CA PHE A 68 -22.36 7.03 -21.12
C PHE A 68 -21.44 7.52 -19.99
N THR A 69 -20.81 6.59 -19.26
CA THR A 69 -19.94 6.94 -18.13
C THR A 69 -18.68 7.69 -18.58
N PHE A 70 -18.16 7.42 -19.77
CA PHE A 70 -17.05 8.20 -20.33
C PHE A 70 -17.45 9.63 -20.69
N ASP A 71 -18.57 9.81 -21.39
CA ASP A 71 -19.08 11.14 -21.74
C ASP A 71 -19.47 11.93 -20.47
N MET A 72 -19.93 11.24 -19.43
CA MET A 72 -20.21 11.80 -18.12
C MET A 72 -18.95 12.34 -17.42
N MET A 73 -17.85 11.57 -17.40
CA MET A 73 -16.58 12.03 -16.85
C MET A 73 -16.04 13.26 -17.60
N LEU A 74 -16.13 13.26 -18.94
CA LEU A 74 -15.74 14.41 -19.75
C LEU A 74 -16.58 15.67 -19.43
N ALA A 75 -17.89 15.50 -19.26
CA ALA A 75 -18.78 16.61 -18.91
C ALA A 75 -18.48 17.17 -17.52
N TRP A 76 -18.11 16.31 -16.56
CA TRP A 76 -17.73 16.74 -15.21
C TRP A 76 -16.39 17.50 -15.17
N GLU A 77 -15.41 17.07 -15.98
CA GLU A 77 -14.10 17.72 -16.12
C GLU A 77 -14.22 19.10 -16.80
N MET A 78 -15.08 19.20 -17.82
CA MET A 78 -15.34 20.45 -18.58
C MET A 78 -16.83 20.83 -18.56
N PRO A 79 -17.34 21.40 -17.45
CA PRO A 79 -18.77 21.70 -17.29
C PRO A 79 -19.25 22.94 -18.05
N CYS A 80 -18.35 23.78 -18.59
CA CYS A 80 -18.67 25.03 -19.30
C CYS A 80 -18.23 25.01 -20.78
N SER A 81 -18.96 25.74 -21.63
CA SER A 81 -18.72 25.76 -23.10
C SER A 81 -17.48 26.54 -23.52
N ASP A 82 -17.00 27.47 -22.69
CA ASP A 82 -15.87 28.34 -23.02
C ASP A 82 -14.54 27.57 -22.93
N ASP A 83 -14.50 26.50 -22.13
CA ASP A 83 -13.33 25.63 -21.97
C ASP A 83 -13.09 24.74 -23.21
N GLU A 84 -14.14 24.48 -24.02
CA GLU A 84 -14.05 23.59 -25.19
C GLU A 84 -13.41 24.21 -26.43
N GLU A 85 -13.51 25.53 -26.63
CA GLU A 85 -12.91 26.17 -27.82
C GLU A 85 -11.37 26.17 -27.76
N SER A 86 -10.79 26.15 -26.55
CA SER A 86 -9.36 25.96 -26.34
C SER A 86 -8.90 24.49 -26.46
N TYR A 87 -9.77 23.53 -26.10
CA TYR A 87 -9.43 22.10 -26.04
C TYR A 87 -9.53 21.38 -27.40
N LYS A 88 -10.25 21.95 -28.37
CA LYS A 88 -10.45 21.36 -29.70
C LYS A 88 -9.21 21.39 -30.60
N VAL A 89 -8.15 22.10 -30.22
CA VAL A 89 -7.02 22.35 -31.12
C VAL A 89 -5.93 21.27 -31.03
N ASP A 90 -5.78 20.49 -29.94
CA ASP A 90 -4.56 19.65 -29.82
C ASP A 90 -4.63 18.27 -29.10
N GLN A 91 -5.76 17.74 -28.60
CA GLN A 91 -5.76 16.39 -27.97
C GLN A 91 -7.01 15.54 -28.21
N ASP A 92 -6.81 14.24 -28.45
CA ASP A 92 -7.86 13.22 -28.37
C ASP A 92 -8.61 13.33 -27.02
N ARG A 93 -9.95 13.36 -27.05
CA ARG A 93 -10.79 13.48 -25.84
C ARG A 93 -10.37 12.43 -24.81
N SER A 94 -9.79 12.88 -23.70
CA SER A 94 -9.27 12.06 -22.62
C SER A 94 -9.75 12.58 -21.27
N VAL A 95 -9.83 11.68 -20.31
CA VAL A 95 -10.34 11.93 -18.96
C VAL A 95 -9.17 12.00 -17.98
N GLY A 96 -9.21 12.98 -17.08
CA GLY A 96 -8.26 13.14 -15.98
C GLY A 96 -8.58 12.29 -14.74
N GLU A 97 -7.62 12.27 -13.81
CA GLU A 97 -7.68 11.46 -12.58
C GLU A 97 -8.92 11.79 -11.71
N ASP A 98 -9.19 13.07 -11.48
CA ASP A 98 -10.26 13.48 -10.55
C ASP A 98 -11.66 13.11 -11.07
N ALA A 99 -11.89 13.22 -12.38
CA ALA A 99 -13.15 12.81 -12.98
C ALA A 99 -13.36 11.28 -12.90
N PHE A 100 -12.29 10.51 -13.03
CA PHE A 100 -12.32 9.06 -12.87
C PHE A 100 -12.62 8.65 -11.42
N VAL A 101 -11.99 9.29 -10.43
CA VAL A 101 -12.26 9.03 -9.01
C VAL A 101 -13.68 9.44 -8.63
N TRP A 102 -14.17 10.57 -9.15
CA TRP A 102 -15.54 11.03 -8.98
C TRP A 102 -16.57 10.01 -9.51
N LEU A 103 -16.33 9.38 -10.66
CA LEU A 103 -17.20 8.29 -11.13
C LEU A 103 -17.30 7.16 -10.08
N GLY A 104 -16.19 6.83 -9.42
CA GLY A 104 -16.14 5.81 -8.36
C GLY A 104 -16.94 6.16 -7.10
N THR A 105 -17.18 7.44 -6.82
CA THR A 105 -18.06 7.85 -5.71
C THR A 105 -19.53 7.60 -6.02
N LEU A 106 -19.89 7.51 -7.30
CA LEU A 106 -21.26 7.27 -7.75
C LEU A 106 -21.53 5.78 -8.00
N VAL A 107 -20.61 5.09 -8.67
CA VAL A 107 -20.76 3.69 -9.09
C VAL A 107 -19.44 2.95 -8.90
N PRO A 108 -19.30 2.13 -7.83
CA PRO A 108 -18.11 1.34 -7.55
C PRO A 108 -18.08 0.08 -8.43
N LEU A 109 -18.30 0.20 -9.74
CA LEU A 109 -18.09 -0.87 -10.71
C LEU A 109 -16.72 -0.74 -11.35
N VAL A 110 -16.47 0.42 -11.95
CA VAL A 110 -15.25 0.73 -12.70
C VAL A 110 -14.07 0.93 -11.77
N VAL A 111 -14.32 1.62 -10.66
CA VAL A 111 -13.30 2.04 -9.71
C VAL A 111 -13.94 2.25 -8.34
N ASP A 112 -13.22 1.88 -7.28
CA ASP A 112 -13.62 2.22 -5.91
C ASP A 112 -12.98 3.55 -5.50
N VAL A 113 -13.71 4.41 -4.80
CA VAL A 113 -13.18 5.70 -4.33
C VAL A 113 -11.89 5.55 -3.51
N VAL A 114 -11.75 4.45 -2.76
CA VAL A 114 -10.65 4.25 -1.80
C VAL A 114 -9.31 4.01 -2.52
N ASN A 115 -9.30 3.22 -3.58
CA ASN A 115 -8.09 2.90 -4.35
C ASN A 115 -8.07 3.52 -5.76
N GLY A 116 -9.01 4.43 -6.05
CA GLY A 116 -9.27 4.86 -7.42
C GLY A 116 -8.12 5.62 -8.07
N ARG A 117 -7.39 6.43 -7.30
CA ARG A 117 -6.20 7.15 -7.76
C ARG A 117 -5.08 6.18 -8.17
N PHE A 118 -4.86 5.11 -7.39
CA PHE A 118 -3.86 4.07 -7.69
C PHE A 118 -4.26 3.21 -8.90
N THR A 119 -5.55 2.90 -9.01
CA THR A 119 -6.11 2.19 -10.17
C THR A 119 -5.93 3.03 -11.44
N PHE A 120 -6.24 4.33 -11.39
CA PHE A 120 -6.08 5.24 -12.51
C PHE A 120 -4.64 5.33 -13.00
N GLU A 121 -3.69 5.56 -12.08
CA GLU A 121 -2.26 5.62 -12.38
C GLU A 121 -1.78 4.32 -13.04
N THR A 122 -2.27 3.17 -12.58
CA THR A 122 -1.93 1.87 -13.16
C THR A 122 -2.49 1.68 -14.57
N LEU A 123 -3.74 2.11 -14.82
CA LEU A 123 -4.40 1.99 -16.12
C LEU A 123 -3.85 2.99 -17.16
N THR A 124 -3.32 4.12 -16.72
CA THR A 124 -2.87 5.24 -17.57
C THR A 124 -1.35 5.46 -17.57
N ALA A 125 -0.60 4.52 -17.00
CA ALA A 125 0.87 4.56 -16.96
C ALA A 125 1.52 4.71 -18.35
N SER A 126 0.91 4.13 -19.39
CA SER A 126 1.38 4.23 -20.78
C SER A 126 0.86 5.46 -21.53
N THR A 127 -0.11 6.19 -20.96
CA THR A 127 -0.83 7.30 -21.62
C THR A 127 -0.68 8.61 -20.86
N ALA A 128 0.46 8.80 -20.17
CA ALA A 128 0.80 10.04 -19.46
C ALA A 128 -0.31 10.53 -18.51
N ASN A 129 -0.91 9.62 -17.73
CA ASN A 129 -1.98 9.90 -16.78
C ASN A 129 -3.26 10.48 -17.41
N ARG A 130 -3.56 10.10 -18.66
CA ARG A 130 -4.80 10.43 -19.35
C ARG A 130 -5.51 9.17 -19.80
N LEU A 131 -6.80 9.06 -19.49
CA LEU A 131 -7.62 7.91 -19.84
C LEU A 131 -8.37 8.16 -21.15
N HIS A 132 -8.10 7.34 -22.16
CA HIS A 132 -8.78 7.41 -23.45
C HIS A 132 -9.92 6.40 -23.56
N PHE A 133 -10.97 6.75 -24.33
CA PHE A 133 -12.17 5.92 -24.49
C PHE A 133 -11.89 4.47 -24.92
N PRO A 134 -11.00 4.17 -25.89
CA PRO A 134 -10.77 2.78 -26.30
C PRO A 134 -10.21 1.89 -25.18
N ALA A 135 -9.34 2.44 -24.33
CA ALA A 135 -8.81 1.72 -23.18
C ALA A 135 -9.90 1.51 -22.13
N TYR A 136 -10.71 2.55 -21.87
CA TYR A 136 -11.84 2.49 -20.94
C TYR A 136 -12.89 1.45 -21.36
N ASP A 137 -13.37 1.50 -22.60
CA ASP A 137 -14.34 0.57 -23.15
C ASP A 137 -13.82 -0.87 -23.12
N ARG A 138 -12.55 -1.08 -23.47
CA ARG A 138 -11.91 -2.39 -23.38
C ARG A 138 -11.86 -2.90 -21.94
N PHE A 139 -11.50 -2.05 -20.98
CA PHE A 139 -11.43 -2.41 -19.56
C PHE A 139 -12.79 -2.91 -19.05
N LEU A 140 -13.89 -2.20 -19.34
CA LEU A 140 -15.24 -2.61 -18.93
C LEU A 140 -15.70 -3.91 -19.61
N LYS A 141 -15.37 -4.10 -20.89
CA LYS A 141 -15.66 -5.36 -21.59
C LYS A 141 -14.90 -6.55 -21.02
N GLU A 142 -13.66 -6.35 -20.56
CA GLU A 142 -12.90 -7.39 -19.86
C GLU A 142 -13.47 -7.68 -18.46
N ILE A 143 -14.06 -6.69 -17.77
CA ILE A 143 -14.80 -6.90 -16.50
C ILE A 143 -15.98 -7.86 -16.75
N ASP A 144 -16.84 -7.58 -17.72
CA ASP A 144 -17.98 -8.45 -18.04
C ASP A 144 -17.52 -9.85 -18.47
N ARG A 145 -16.45 -9.95 -19.27
CA ARG A 145 -15.87 -11.25 -19.66
C ARG A 145 -15.35 -12.03 -18.46
N CYS A 146 -14.68 -11.36 -17.53
CA CYS A 146 -14.16 -11.97 -16.29
C CYS A 146 -15.31 -12.52 -15.45
N ILE A 147 -16.37 -11.75 -15.24
CA ILE A 147 -17.55 -12.18 -14.48
C ILE A 147 -18.21 -13.40 -15.14
N LYS A 148 -18.46 -13.35 -16.45
CA LYS A 148 -19.00 -14.48 -17.21
C LYS A 148 -18.09 -15.72 -17.16
N HIS A 149 -16.78 -15.52 -17.03
CA HIS A 149 -15.82 -16.62 -16.87
C HIS A 149 -15.89 -17.24 -15.48
N LEU A 150 -15.98 -16.44 -14.41
CA LEU A 150 -16.09 -16.90 -13.04
C LEU A 150 -17.41 -17.64 -12.79
N GLN A 151 -18.52 -17.15 -13.36
CA GLN A 151 -19.84 -17.81 -13.29
C GLN A 151 -19.88 -19.19 -13.93
N LYS A 152 -19.02 -19.46 -14.92
CA LYS A 152 -18.95 -20.76 -15.61
C LYS A 152 -18.08 -21.79 -14.88
N GLN A 153 -17.39 -21.39 -13.82
CA GLN A 153 -16.50 -22.30 -13.09
C GLN A 153 -17.32 -23.34 -12.32
N THR A 154 -16.85 -24.58 -12.35
CA THR A 154 -17.46 -25.66 -11.55
C THR A 154 -17.04 -25.52 -10.09
N THR A 155 -17.98 -25.78 -9.19
CA THR A 155 -17.70 -25.87 -7.75
C THR A 155 -16.67 -26.96 -7.47
N PRO A 156 -15.84 -26.81 -6.41
CA PRO A 156 -14.90 -27.85 -6.02
C PRO A 156 -15.61 -29.16 -5.66
N LYS A 157 -15.00 -30.30 -5.99
CA LYS A 157 -15.57 -31.62 -5.73
C LYS A 157 -15.73 -31.86 -4.23
N GLY A 158 -16.92 -32.33 -3.84
CA GLY A 158 -17.25 -32.62 -2.44
C GLY A 158 -17.54 -31.40 -1.58
N VAL A 159 -17.69 -30.21 -2.18
CA VAL A 159 -17.94 -28.95 -1.46
C VAL A 159 -19.26 -28.33 -1.91
N GLU A 160 -20.13 -28.07 -0.94
CA GLU A 160 -21.30 -27.20 -1.09
C GLU A 160 -20.88 -25.80 -0.62
N LEU A 161 -20.86 -24.84 -1.57
CA LEU A 161 -20.56 -23.43 -1.25
C LEU A 161 -21.77 -22.79 -0.57
N ALA A 162 -21.53 -21.88 0.36
CA ALA A 162 -22.59 -21.08 0.96
C ALA A 162 -23.26 -20.16 -0.08
N ASP A 163 -24.49 -19.70 0.19
CA ASP A 163 -25.25 -18.84 -0.72
C ASP A 163 -24.53 -17.50 -1.03
N ASP A 164 -23.68 -17.05 -0.13
CA ASP A 164 -22.87 -15.84 -0.21
C ASP A 164 -21.38 -16.13 -0.51
N GLU A 165 -21.04 -17.38 -0.86
CA GLU A 165 -19.68 -17.79 -1.21
C GLU A 165 -19.48 -17.86 -2.74
N PHE A 166 -18.59 -17.01 -3.25
CA PHE A 166 -18.35 -16.84 -4.68
C PHE A 166 -16.91 -17.19 -5.05
N ILE A 167 -16.76 -17.83 -6.21
CA ILE A 167 -15.46 -18.14 -6.80
C ILE A 167 -14.84 -16.86 -7.36
N LEU A 168 -13.67 -16.50 -6.87
CA LEU A 168 -12.95 -15.27 -7.22
C LEU A 168 -11.78 -15.50 -8.16
N HIS A 169 -11.16 -16.68 -8.07
CA HIS A 169 -10.05 -17.07 -8.96
C HIS A 169 -9.89 -18.59 -9.00
N VAL A 170 -9.53 -19.12 -10.17
CA VAL A 170 -9.34 -20.56 -10.37
C VAL A 170 -8.13 -20.79 -11.27
N GLU A 171 -7.22 -21.66 -10.84
CA GLU A 171 -6.16 -22.18 -11.70
C GLU A 171 -5.91 -23.67 -11.51
N GLY A 172 -5.25 -24.28 -12.50
CA GLY A 172 -5.07 -25.71 -12.57
C GLY A 172 -6.27 -26.43 -13.14
N THR A 173 -7.01 -25.79 -14.05
CA THR A 173 -8.01 -26.40 -14.93
C THR A 173 -7.34 -26.96 -16.20
N ALA A 174 -8.11 -27.57 -17.12
CA ALA A 174 -7.56 -28.05 -18.39
C ALA A 174 -6.95 -26.92 -19.27
N SER A 175 -7.40 -25.68 -19.09
CA SER A 175 -6.96 -24.51 -19.84
C SER A 175 -5.90 -23.65 -19.12
N THR A 176 -5.53 -23.99 -17.89
CA THR A 176 -4.59 -23.21 -17.07
C THR A 176 -3.51 -24.11 -16.47
N GLN A 177 -2.36 -23.53 -16.11
CA GLN A 177 -1.27 -24.29 -15.52
C GLN A 177 -1.67 -24.86 -14.15
N ARG A 178 -1.22 -26.09 -13.84
CA ARG A 178 -1.47 -26.73 -12.54
C ARG A 178 -0.80 -25.96 -11.39
N VAL A 179 -1.37 -26.09 -10.20
CA VAL A 179 -0.76 -25.67 -8.93
C VAL A 179 -0.25 -26.92 -8.24
N VAL A 180 0.94 -26.89 -7.66
CA VAL A 180 1.56 -28.05 -7.02
C VAL A 180 1.56 -27.87 -5.52
N ARG A 181 0.99 -28.81 -4.77
CA ARG A 181 1.07 -28.83 -3.31
C ARG A 181 2.21 -29.71 -2.86
N HIS A 182 3.04 -29.21 -1.95
CA HIS A 182 4.12 -30.00 -1.35
C HIS A 182 3.72 -30.49 0.05
N ILE A 183 3.92 -31.80 0.29
CA ILE A 183 3.70 -32.44 1.59
C ILE A 183 4.95 -33.28 1.87
N GLY A 184 5.79 -32.84 2.81
CA GLY A 184 7.09 -33.46 3.06
C GLY A 184 7.96 -33.45 1.79
N GLY A 185 8.37 -34.63 1.32
CA GLY A 185 9.13 -34.79 0.07
C GLY A 185 8.29 -35.08 -1.17
N ALA A 186 6.96 -35.10 -1.07
CA ALA A 186 6.06 -35.44 -2.18
C ALA A 186 5.34 -34.21 -2.73
N SER A 187 5.14 -34.19 -4.05
CA SER A 187 4.53 -33.08 -4.79
C SER A 187 3.27 -33.54 -5.52
N TRP A 188 2.15 -32.86 -5.28
CA TRP A 188 0.83 -33.23 -5.79
C TRP A 188 0.29 -32.11 -6.71
N PRO A 189 0.17 -32.34 -8.02
CA PRO A 189 -0.44 -31.36 -8.93
C PRO A 189 -1.96 -31.32 -8.73
N GLY A 190 -2.55 -30.13 -8.81
CA GLY A 190 -3.95 -29.92 -8.51
C GLY A 190 -4.54 -28.65 -9.13
N ARG A 191 -5.83 -28.45 -8.83
CA ARG A 191 -6.59 -27.24 -9.09
C ARG A 191 -6.72 -26.46 -7.78
N LEU A 192 -6.51 -25.15 -7.84
CA LEU A 192 -6.67 -24.24 -6.73
C LEU A 192 -7.82 -23.28 -7.04
N THR A 193 -8.76 -23.17 -6.11
CA THR A 193 -9.93 -22.29 -6.20
C THR A 193 -9.94 -21.36 -5.01
N LEU A 194 -10.01 -20.05 -5.25
CA LEU A 194 -10.17 -19.02 -4.22
C LEU A 194 -11.63 -18.57 -4.18
N THR A 195 -12.20 -18.51 -2.98
CA THR A 195 -13.48 -17.85 -2.72
C THR A 195 -13.30 -16.64 -1.80
N ASN A 196 -14.38 -15.90 -1.55
CA ASN A 196 -14.41 -14.84 -0.54
C ASN A 196 -14.30 -15.34 0.91
N TYR A 197 -14.28 -16.66 1.14
CA TYR A 197 -14.18 -17.25 2.49
C TYR A 197 -13.03 -18.24 2.66
N ALA A 198 -12.61 -18.94 1.60
CA ALA A 198 -11.66 -20.04 1.73
C ALA A 198 -10.82 -20.27 0.46
N LEU A 199 -9.72 -21.00 0.64
CA LEU A 199 -8.99 -21.66 -0.45
C LEU A 199 -9.37 -23.14 -0.50
N TYR A 200 -9.64 -23.63 -1.71
CA TYR A 200 -9.91 -25.03 -1.98
C TYR A 200 -8.84 -25.60 -2.90
N PHE A 201 -8.18 -26.67 -2.45
CA PHE A 201 -7.20 -27.39 -3.27
C PHE A 201 -7.71 -28.78 -3.62
N GLU A 202 -7.83 -29.07 -4.91
CA GLU A 202 -8.26 -30.34 -5.48
C GLU A 202 -7.04 -31.06 -6.10
N THR A 203 -6.62 -32.19 -5.54
CA THR A 203 -5.56 -33.03 -6.11
C THR A 203 -6.00 -33.66 -7.42
N SER A 204 -5.12 -33.66 -8.43
CA SER A 204 -5.40 -34.30 -9.72
C SER A 204 -5.22 -35.81 -9.59
N GLY A 205 -6.32 -36.56 -9.52
CA GLY A 205 -6.31 -38.01 -9.56
C GLY A 205 -6.17 -38.57 -10.99
N VAL A 206 -6.03 -39.90 -11.10
CA VAL A 206 -5.82 -40.62 -12.37
C VAL A 206 -7.01 -40.50 -13.33
N ILE A 207 -8.23 -40.30 -12.82
CA ILE A 207 -9.48 -40.26 -13.62
C ILE A 207 -10.32 -39.00 -13.32
N SER A 208 -10.33 -38.53 -12.07
CA SER A 208 -11.03 -37.30 -11.65
C SER A 208 -10.27 -36.63 -10.50
N TYR A 209 -10.60 -35.38 -10.18
CA TYR A 209 -10.08 -34.75 -8.97
C TYR A 209 -10.51 -35.50 -7.70
N GLU A 210 -9.68 -35.49 -6.67
CA GLU A 210 -10.09 -35.95 -5.33
C GLU A 210 -10.90 -34.85 -4.62
N ASP A 211 -11.37 -35.15 -3.40
CA ASP A 211 -12.16 -34.21 -2.62
C ASP A 211 -11.32 -32.99 -2.20
N ALA A 212 -11.92 -31.81 -2.29
CA ALA A 212 -11.20 -30.56 -2.08
C ALA A 212 -10.83 -30.34 -0.60
N ILE A 213 -9.60 -29.91 -0.35
CA ILE A 213 -9.15 -29.51 0.97
C ILE A 213 -9.47 -28.03 1.17
N LYS A 214 -10.27 -27.73 2.19
CA LYS A 214 -10.67 -26.38 2.58
C LYS A 214 -9.65 -25.76 3.54
N LEU A 215 -9.11 -24.61 3.17
CA LEU A 215 -8.32 -23.73 4.03
C LEU A 215 -9.16 -22.48 4.30
N ASP A 216 -9.69 -22.37 5.51
CA ASP A 216 -10.61 -21.29 5.89
C ASP A 216 -9.85 -19.98 6.15
N LEU A 217 -10.14 -18.94 5.35
CA LEU A 217 -9.52 -17.61 5.44
C LEU A 217 -10.34 -16.63 6.29
N SER A 218 -11.53 -17.02 6.72
CA SER A 218 -12.48 -16.14 7.41
C SER A 218 -12.28 -16.08 8.91
N LYS A 219 -11.66 -17.10 9.49
CA LYS A 219 -11.49 -17.21 10.93
C LYS A 219 -10.51 -16.16 11.46
N ASP A 220 -10.86 -15.55 12.59
CA ASP A 220 -10.01 -14.61 13.31
C ASP A 220 -8.95 -15.34 14.13
N VAL A 221 -8.06 -16.01 13.41
CA VAL A 221 -6.95 -16.80 13.93
C VAL A 221 -5.65 -16.20 13.41
N ASP A 222 -4.53 -16.45 14.10
CA ASP A 222 -3.20 -16.13 13.59
C ASP A 222 -2.92 -16.93 12.30
N GLN A 223 -3.36 -16.35 11.18
CA GLN A 223 -3.15 -16.84 9.83
C GLN A 223 -2.19 -15.91 9.10
N SER A 224 -1.23 -16.48 8.38
CA SER A 224 -0.29 -15.71 7.57
C SER A 224 0.03 -16.41 6.27
N VAL A 225 0.18 -15.61 5.21
CA VAL A 225 0.60 -16.09 3.90
C VAL A 225 1.84 -15.35 3.47
N LYS A 226 2.89 -16.12 3.20
CA LYS A 226 4.22 -15.60 2.86
C LYS A 226 4.75 -16.30 1.61
N PRO A 227 5.61 -15.62 0.84
CA PRO A 227 6.34 -16.29 -0.21
C PRO A 227 7.29 -17.32 0.39
N ALA A 228 7.51 -18.42 -0.32
CA ALA A 228 8.47 -19.44 0.04
C ALA A 228 9.28 -19.91 -1.16
N ALA A 229 10.54 -20.21 -0.87
CA ALA A 229 11.49 -20.79 -1.80
C ALA A 229 11.28 -22.31 -1.87
N THR A 230 10.97 -22.84 -3.05
CA THR A 230 10.86 -24.31 -3.29
C THR A 230 12.15 -24.92 -3.84
N GLY A 231 13.15 -24.09 -4.11
CA GLY A 231 14.44 -24.55 -4.64
C GLY A 231 15.32 -25.19 -3.57
N PRO A 232 16.29 -26.02 -3.99
CA PRO A 232 17.30 -26.53 -3.09
C PRO A 232 18.01 -25.34 -2.41
N TRP A 233 18.16 -25.43 -1.08
CA TRP A 233 18.80 -24.42 -0.23
C TRP A 233 18.04 -23.09 -0.03
N GLY A 234 16.77 -23.01 -0.40
CA GLY A 234 15.95 -21.82 -0.13
C GLY A 234 16.40 -20.55 -0.87
N ALA A 235 17.04 -20.71 -2.03
CA ALA A 235 17.55 -19.59 -2.81
C ALA A 235 16.39 -18.75 -3.43
N PRO A 236 16.46 -17.40 -3.40
CA PRO A 236 15.38 -16.51 -3.86
C PRO A 236 14.96 -16.70 -5.32
N LEU A 237 15.84 -17.24 -6.16
CA LEU A 237 15.54 -17.57 -7.57
C LEU A 237 14.36 -18.55 -7.68
N PHE A 238 14.13 -19.34 -6.63
CA PHE A 238 13.09 -20.36 -6.57
C PHE A 238 11.93 -19.97 -5.66
N ASP A 239 11.69 -18.68 -5.43
CA ASP A 239 10.51 -18.19 -4.69
C ASP A 239 9.23 -18.35 -5.54
N LYS A 240 8.86 -19.60 -5.82
CA LYS A 240 7.73 -20.00 -6.68
C LYS A 240 6.53 -20.49 -5.87
N ALA A 241 6.62 -20.53 -4.54
CA ALA A 241 5.51 -20.95 -3.69
C ALA A 241 4.99 -19.86 -2.78
N ILE A 242 3.75 -20.06 -2.33
CA ILE A 242 3.21 -19.45 -1.13
C ILE A 242 3.08 -20.52 -0.05
N VAL A 243 3.27 -20.10 1.20
CA VAL A 243 3.00 -20.94 2.37
C VAL A 243 1.88 -20.30 3.15
N TYR A 244 0.84 -21.09 3.37
CA TYR A 244 -0.27 -20.77 4.26
C TYR A 244 0.00 -21.38 5.62
N GLU A 245 0.19 -20.53 6.63
CA GLU A 245 0.37 -20.92 8.03
C GLU A 245 -0.87 -20.49 8.82
N SER A 246 -1.41 -21.38 9.65
CA SER A 246 -2.52 -21.09 10.57
C SER A 246 -2.26 -21.82 11.89
N SER A 247 -2.65 -21.22 13.01
CA SER A 247 -2.51 -21.88 14.33
C SER A 247 -3.36 -23.16 14.48
N GLU A 248 -4.36 -23.36 13.62
CA GLU A 248 -5.16 -24.60 13.58
C GLU A 248 -4.44 -25.75 12.87
N LEU A 249 -3.41 -25.45 12.06
CA LEU A 249 -2.66 -26.44 11.30
C LEU A 249 -1.33 -26.73 12.00
N GLN A 250 -1.00 -28.02 12.14
CA GLN A 250 0.30 -28.43 12.69
C GLN A 250 1.45 -28.06 11.75
N ASP A 251 1.24 -28.25 10.44
CA ASP A 251 2.18 -27.92 9.37
C ASP A 251 1.57 -26.93 8.39
N GLY A 252 2.37 -25.97 7.91
CA GLY A 252 1.96 -25.01 6.89
C GLY A 252 1.71 -25.69 5.53
N VAL A 253 0.76 -25.17 4.76
CA VAL A 253 0.44 -25.68 3.42
C VAL A 253 1.25 -24.93 2.37
N VAL A 254 2.18 -25.63 1.72
CA VAL A 254 3.03 -25.09 0.65
C VAL A 254 2.36 -25.31 -0.70
N LEU A 255 2.07 -24.23 -1.42
CA LEU A 255 1.49 -24.23 -2.76
C LEU A 255 2.47 -23.57 -3.73
N GLU A 256 3.00 -24.34 -4.68
CA GLU A 256 3.91 -23.90 -5.72
C GLU A 256 3.18 -23.59 -7.02
N PHE A 257 3.62 -22.50 -7.66
CA PHE A 257 3.17 -22.02 -8.95
C PHE A 257 4.33 -22.12 -9.94
N PRO A 258 4.39 -23.20 -10.74
CA PRO A 258 5.48 -23.39 -11.69
C PRO A 258 5.52 -22.27 -12.74
N GLU A 259 6.53 -21.42 -12.68
CA GLU A 259 6.83 -20.36 -13.67
C GLU A 259 8.35 -20.34 -13.94
N MET A 260 8.74 -20.45 -15.21
CA MET A 260 10.16 -20.57 -15.60
C MET A 260 10.97 -19.29 -15.38
N THR A 261 10.37 -18.11 -15.63
CA THR A 261 11.13 -16.85 -15.78
C THR A 261 10.70 -15.72 -14.84
N SER A 262 9.47 -15.74 -14.31
CA SER A 262 8.92 -14.69 -13.42
C SER A 262 8.30 -15.29 -12.15
N SER A 263 7.96 -14.46 -11.16
CA SER A 263 7.14 -14.83 -9.99
C SER A 263 5.73 -14.23 -10.03
N THR A 264 5.33 -13.72 -11.20
CA THR A 264 4.12 -12.93 -11.42
C THR A 264 2.83 -13.65 -11.04
N ARG A 265 2.76 -14.97 -11.24
CA ARG A 265 1.59 -15.79 -10.88
C ARG A 265 1.54 -16.04 -9.39
N ARG A 266 2.69 -16.37 -8.77
CA ARG A 266 2.79 -16.51 -7.32
C ARG A 266 2.42 -15.22 -6.61
N ASP A 267 2.93 -14.08 -7.09
CA ASP A 267 2.67 -12.76 -6.51
C ASP A 267 1.20 -12.35 -6.66
N HIS A 268 0.57 -12.73 -7.78
CA HIS A 268 -0.86 -12.53 -7.98
C HIS A 268 -1.70 -13.34 -6.98
N TRP A 269 -1.45 -14.64 -6.84
CA TRP A 269 -2.12 -15.47 -5.84
C TRP A 269 -1.89 -14.98 -4.41
N LEU A 270 -0.64 -14.63 -4.07
CA LEU A 270 -0.30 -14.09 -2.77
C LEU A 270 -1.11 -12.83 -2.44
N ALA A 271 -1.26 -11.93 -3.41
CA ALA A 271 -2.03 -10.70 -3.23
C ALA A 271 -3.53 -10.97 -3.05
N LEU A 272 -4.12 -11.86 -3.86
CA LEU A 272 -5.53 -12.22 -3.77
C LEU A 272 -5.87 -12.90 -2.44
N VAL A 273 -5.04 -13.84 -1.99
CA VAL A 273 -5.25 -14.54 -0.71
C VAL A 273 -5.11 -13.57 0.46
N LYS A 274 -4.11 -12.68 0.42
CA LYS A 274 -3.95 -11.63 1.43
C LYS A 274 -5.15 -10.69 1.47
N GLU A 275 -5.71 -10.30 0.32
CA GLU A 275 -6.90 -9.45 0.26
C GLU A 275 -8.07 -10.07 1.05
N VAL A 276 -8.35 -11.36 0.83
CA VAL A 276 -9.44 -12.05 1.53
C VAL A 276 -9.19 -12.18 3.03
N ILE A 277 -7.96 -12.51 3.45
CA ILE A 277 -7.60 -12.55 4.89
C ILE A 277 -7.75 -11.17 5.53
N LEU A 278 -7.27 -10.11 4.87
CA LEU A 278 -7.31 -8.76 5.41
C LEU A 278 -8.74 -8.19 5.42
N LEU A 279 -9.59 -8.57 4.46
CA LEU A 279 -11.02 -8.30 4.44
C LEU A 279 -11.70 -8.85 5.70
N HIS A 280 -11.51 -10.12 6.02
CA HIS A 280 -12.12 -10.73 7.23
C HIS A 280 -11.57 -10.14 8.52
N ARG A 281 -10.26 -9.86 8.56
CA ARG A 281 -9.63 -9.15 9.67
C ARG A 281 -10.22 -7.74 9.86
N PHE A 282 -10.52 -7.03 8.76
CA PHE A 282 -11.19 -5.74 8.81
C PHE A 282 -12.59 -5.85 9.42
N LEU A 283 -13.40 -6.81 8.95
CA LEU A 283 -14.75 -7.04 9.46
C LEU A 283 -14.76 -7.36 10.96
N SER A 284 -13.84 -8.24 11.41
CA SER A 284 -13.68 -8.56 12.84
C SER A 284 -13.23 -7.33 13.65
N LYS A 285 -12.17 -6.64 13.19
CA LYS A 285 -11.56 -5.50 13.90
C LYS A 285 -12.55 -4.35 14.12
N PHE A 286 -13.36 -4.02 13.12
CA PHE A 286 -14.32 -2.93 13.19
C PHE A 286 -15.71 -3.36 13.67
N LYS A 287 -15.91 -4.64 13.99
CA LYS A 287 -17.17 -5.23 14.47
C LYS A 287 -18.36 -4.81 13.61
N VAL A 288 -18.27 -5.09 12.31
CA VAL A 288 -19.36 -4.78 11.37
C VAL A 288 -20.47 -5.81 11.57
N GLU A 289 -21.43 -5.51 12.43
CA GLU A 289 -22.51 -6.45 12.82
C GLU A 289 -23.63 -6.55 11.77
N SER A 290 -23.81 -5.53 10.92
CA SER A 290 -24.87 -5.55 9.90
C SER A 290 -24.45 -6.44 8.72
N PRO A 291 -25.25 -7.47 8.35
CA PRO A 291 -24.94 -8.36 7.23
C PRO A 291 -24.93 -7.60 5.90
N VAL A 292 -25.72 -6.54 5.78
CA VAL A 292 -25.76 -5.71 4.55
C VAL A 292 -24.47 -4.92 4.40
N GLN A 293 -23.96 -4.34 5.49
CA GLN A 293 -22.69 -3.61 5.47
C GLN A 293 -21.51 -4.56 5.25
N ALA A 294 -21.49 -5.72 5.91
CA ALA A 294 -20.47 -6.74 5.68
C ALA A 294 -20.47 -7.17 4.20
N TRP A 295 -21.65 -7.42 3.64
CA TRP A 295 -21.80 -7.78 2.23
C TRP A 295 -21.34 -6.68 1.26
N GLU A 296 -21.58 -5.40 1.59
CA GLU A 296 -21.05 -4.27 0.79
C GLU A 296 -19.52 -4.28 0.75
N VAL A 297 -18.85 -4.58 1.87
CA VAL A 297 -17.39 -4.70 1.92
C VAL A 297 -16.90 -5.91 1.10
N HIS A 298 -17.58 -7.06 1.23
CA HIS A 298 -17.32 -8.22 0.37
C HIS A 298 -17.46 -7.86 -1.11
N ALA A 299 -18.54 -7.17 -1.50
CA ALA A 299 -18.79 -6.81 -2.88
C ALA A 299 -17.72 -5.85 -3.44
N ARG A 300 -17.27 -4.87 -2.65
CA ARG A 300 -16.16 -3.98 -3.03
C ARG A 300 -14.86 -4.74 -3.26
N ALA A 301 -14.53 -5.70 -2.40
CA ALA A 301 -13.35 -6.55 -2.55
C ALA A 301 -13.46 -7.44 -3.80
N ILE A 302 -14.62 -8.07 -4.03
CA ILE A 302 -14.87 -8.91 -5.21
C ILE A 302 -14.73 -8.08 -6.49
N LEU A 303 -15.34 -6.90 -6.55
CA LEU A 303 -15.21 -5.99 -7.70
C LEU A 303 -13.76 -5.52 -7.88
N GLY A 304 -13.00 -5.30 -6.80
CA GLY A 304 -11.56 -5.03 -6.85
C GLY A 304 -10.76 -6.15 -7.52
N ILE A 305 -11.06 -7.40 -7.18
CA ILE A 305 -10.43 -8.59 -7.79
C ILE A 305 -10.81 -8.73 -9.27
N VAL A 306 -12.09 -8.51 -9.61
CA VAL A 306 -12.56 -8.55 -11.00
C VAL A 306 -11.89 -7.46 -11.84
N ARG A 307 -11.75 -6.22 -11.31
CA ARG A 307 -11.02 -5.14 -11.97
C ARG A 307 -9.55 -5.50 -12.19
N LEU A 308 -8.91 -6.12 -11.20
CA LEU A 308 -7.52 -6.58 -11.34
C LEU A 308 -7.39 -7.60 -12.49
N HIS A 309 -8.28 -8.59 -12.54
CA HIS A 309 -8.30 -9.57 -13.63
C HIS A 309 -8.51 -8.90 -14.98
N ALA A 310 -9.48 -8.00 -15.09
CA ALA A 310 -9.73 -7.23 -16.30
C ALA A 310 -8.51 -6.39 -16.73
N ALA A 311 -7.83 -5.74 -15.78
CA ALA A 311 -6.63 -4.95 -16.05
C ALA A 311 -5.46 -5.83 -16.52
N ARG A 312 -5.29 -7.04 -15.95
CA ARG A 312 -4.28 -8.00 -16.40
C ARG A 312 -4.56 -8.51 -17.81
N GLU A 313 -5.83 -8.78 -18.15
CA GLU A 313 -6.24 -9.18 -19.50
C GLU A 313 -6.13 -8.04 -20.52
N MET A 314 -6.31 -6.80 -20.08
CA MET A 314 -6.09 -5.62 -20.92
C MET A 314 -4.58 -5.36 -21.14
N LEU A 315 -3.77 -5.47 -20.09
CA LEU A 315 -2.34 -5.14 -20.06
C LEU A 315 -1.44 -6.39 -20.11
N ARG A 316 -1.79 -7.39 -20.93
CA ARG A 316 -1.09 -8.69 -20.98
C ARG A 316 0.44 -8.63 -21.16
N ILE A 317 0.94 -7.61 -21.84
CA ILE A 317 2.39 -7.45 -22.09
C ILE A 317 3.14 -7.09 -20.80
N SER A 318 2.53 -6.27 -19.95
CA SER A 318 3.09 -5.81 -18.69
C SER A 318 1.97 -5.81 -17.64
N PRO A 319 1.67 -6.98 -17.05
CA PRO A 319 0.56 -7.09 -16.13
C PRO A 319 0.77 -6.16 -14.93
N PRO A 320 -0.29 -5.49 -14.45
CA PRO A 320 -0.18 -4.55 -13.35
C PRO A 320 0.19 -5.27 -12.05
N VAL A 321 0.82 -4.50 -11.15
CA VAL A 321 1.04 -4.93 -9.76
C VAL A 321 -0.33 -5.13 -9.11
N PRO A 322 -0.64 -6.33 -8.56
CA PRO A 322 -1.96 -6.65 -8.02
C PRO A 322 -2.52 -5.66 -7.00
N ARG A 323 -1.63 -5.08 -6.18
CA ARG A 323 -2.00 -4.30 -4.99
C ARG A 323 -2.79 -3.04 -5.31
N SER A 324 -2.55 -2.37 -6.45
CA SER A 324 -3.22 -1.12 -6.82
C SER A 324 -4.75 -1.24 -6.94
N PHE A 325 -5.26 -2.46 -7.13
CA PHE A 325 -6.69 -2.76 -7.30
C PHE A 325 -7.35 -3.38 -6.06
N LEU A 326 -6.55 -3.79 -5.08
CA LEU A 326 -6.98 -4.54 -3.89
C LEU A 326 -6.95 -3.60 -2.68
N ILE A 327 -8.10 -3.32 -2.09
CA ILE A 327 -8.26 -2.26 -1.08
C ILE A 327 -7.42 -2.60 0.16
N PHE A 328 -7.61 -3.79 0.71
CA PHE A 328 -7.01 -4.13 1.99
C PHE A 328 -5.51 -4.39 1.86
N ALA A 329 -5.09 -5.11 0.82
CA ALA A 329 -3.69 -5.37 0.53
C ALA A 329 -2.90 -4.08 0.25
N LEU A 330 -3.53 -3.07 -0.38
CA LEU A 330 -2.93 -1.76 -0.59
C LEU A 330 -2.69 -1.04 0.74
N PHE A 331 -3.73 -0.87 1.55
CA PHE A 331 -3.65 -0.10 2.79
C PHE A 331 -3.02 -0.84 3.99
N ASP A 332 -2.77 -2.15 3.88
CA ASP A 332 -1.93 -2.87 4.83
C ASP A 332 -0.43 -2.53 4.65
N GLU A 333 0.01 -2.31 3.41
CA GLU A 333 1.40 -2.00 3.08
C GLU A 333 1.73 -0.51 3.05
N LEU A 334 0.76 0.35 2.70
CA LEU A 334 0.96 1.79 2.64
C LEU A 334 1.12 2.40 4.05
N PRO A 335 2.00 3.42 4.22
CA PRO A 335 2.13 4.12 5.50
C PRO A 335 0.79 4.75 5.87
N LYS A 336 0.40 4.67 7.15
CA LYS A 336 -0.89 5.24 7.61
C LYS A 336 -2.15 4.70 6.92
N GLY A 337 -2.06 3.60 6.18
CA GLY A 337 -3.25 3.01 5.55
C GLY A 337 -4.30 2.51 6.55
N ASP A 338 -3.93 2.28 7.82
CA ASP A 338 -4.90 1.97 8.88
C ASP A 338 -5.86 3.12 9.20
N TYR A 339 -5.45 4.38 9.02
CA TYR A 339 -6.36 5.52 9.15
C TYR A 339 -7.41 5.53 8.03
N VAL A 340 -7.00 5.23 6.79
CA VAL A 340 -7.93 5.13 5.66
C VAL A 340 -8.92 3.99 5.88
N LEU A 341 -8.47 2.84 6.39
CA LEU A 341 -9.37 1.75 6.75
C LEU A 341 -10.34 2.14 7.88
N GLN A 342 -9.88 2.93 8.86
CA GLN A 342 -10.77 3.44 9.90
C GLN A 342 -11.84 4.39 9.33
N GLU A 343 -11.45 5.38 8.53
CA GLU A 343 -12.38 6.30 7.87
C GLU A 343 -13.33 5.55 6.93
N LEU A 344 -12.85 4.50 6.24
CA LEU A 344 -13.70 3.62 5.44
C LEU A 344 -14.77 2.94 6.32
N ALA A 345 -14.38 2.38 7.46
CA ALA A 345 -15.32 1.75 8.40
C ALA A 345 -16.35 2.75 8.95
N GLU A 346 -15.94 3.99 9.22
CA GLU A 346 -16.85 5.06 9.68
C GLU A 346 -17.80 5.49 8.56
N SER A 347 -17.32 5.60 7.32
CA SER A 347 -18.16 5.91 6.15
C SER A 347 -19.23 4.83 5.91
N LEU A 348 -18.89 3.55 6.07
CA LEU A 348 -19.82 2.42 5.87
C LEU A 348 -21.00 2.42 6.85
N LYS A 349 -20.82 2.96 8.06
CA LYS A 349 -21.91 3.08 9.05
C LYS A 349 -23.00 4.06 8.63
N LYS A 350 -22.68 4.99 7.74
CA LYS A 350 -23.56 6.08 7.31
C LYS A 350 -24.11 5.93 5.89
N VAL A 351 -23.57 4.99 5.09
CA VAL A 351 -23.96 4.78 3.69
C VAL A 351 -25.16 3.83 3.60
N ASP A 352 -26.19 4.26 2.87
CA ASP A 352 -27.32 3.41 2.49
C ASP A 352 -26.86 2.34 1.48
N CYS A 353 -26.62 1.12 1.98
CA CYS A 353 -26.13 0.00 1.17
C CYS A 353 -27.20 -0.59 0.22
N SER A 354 -28.44 -0.14 0.31
CA SER A 354 -29.60 -0.64 -0.45
C SER A 354 -29.86 0.09 -1.77
N HIS A 355 -29.05 1.09 -2.14
CA HIS A 355 -29.23 1.82 -3.39
C HIS A 355 -28.75 0.99 -4.61
N PRO A 356 -29.32 1.17 -5.82
CA PRO A 356 -28.96 0.39 -7.02
C PRO A 356 -27.50 0.50 -7.44
N CYS A 357 -26.85 1.63 -7.14
CA CYS A 357 -25.44 1.87 -7.42
C CYS A 357 -24.49 1.39 -6.32
N SER A 358 -24.95 0.67 -5.29
CA SER A 358 -24.04 0.08 -4.29
C SER A 358 -23.21 -1.06 -4.90
N ALA A 359 -22.05 -1.36 -4.34
CA ALA A 359 -21.24 -2.48 -4.82
C ALA A 359 -22.02 -3.80 -4.73
N SER A 360 -22.76 -3.98 -3.63
CA SER A 360 -23.63 -5.13 -3.40
C SER A 360 -24.75 -5.26 -4.43
N SER A 361 -25.43 -4.17 -4.78
CA SER A 361 -26.50 -4.15 -5.80
C SER A 361 -25.94 -4.40 -7.21
N ILE A 362 -24.81 -3.79 -7.56
CA ILE A 362 -24.14 -3.99 -8.85
C ILE A 362 -23.75 -5.46 -9.02
N LEU A 363 -23.10 -6.05 -8.02
CA LEU A 363 -22.70 -7.45 -8.05
C LEU A 363 -23.93 -8.38 -8.18
N ARG A 364 -25.03 -8.05 -7.51
CA ARG A 364 -26.32 -8.75 -7.66
C ARG A 364 -26.89 -8.63 -9.06
N SER A 365 -26.92 -7.44 -9.64
CA SER A 365 -27.44 -7.17 -10.99
C SER A 365 -26.60 -7.79 -12.11
N MET A 366 -25.31 -8.05 -11.86
CA MET A 366 -24.44 -8.85 -12.74
C MET A 366 -24.68 -10.36 -12.63
N ASN A 367 -25.74 -10.76 -11.91
CA ASN A 367 -26.15 -12.14 -11.70
C ASN A 367 -25.06 -12.99 -11.03
N ILE A 368 -24.19 -12.36 -10.23
CA ILE A 368 -23.23 -13.09 -9.41
C ILE A 368 -23.97 -13.74 -8.24
N SER A 369 -25.05 -13.15 -7.73
CA SER A 369 -25.98 -13.80 -6.79
C SER A 369 -27.25 -14.33 -7.49
N ARG A 370 -27.75 -15.51 -7.11
CA ARG A 370 -29.09 -15.99 -7.52
C ARG A 370 -30.20 -14.99 -7.12
N PRO A 371 -31.35 -14.99 -7.82
CA PRO A 371 -32.34 -13.93 -7.69
C PRO A 371 -33.10 -14.05 -6.36
N CYS A 372 -32.85 -13.12 -5.45
CA CYS A 372 -33.83 -12.75 -4.43
C CYS A 372 -34.67 -11.59 -4.99
N ALA A 373 -35.96 -11.53 -4.62
CA ALA A 373 -37.03 -10.76 -5.27
C ALA A 373 -36.63 -9.36 -5.80
N PRO A 374 -37.22 -8.91 -6.93
CA PRO A 374 -36.97 -7.57 -7.47
C PRO A 374 -37.11 -6.54 -6.36
N CYS A 375 -36.15 -5.62 -6.25
CA CYS A 375 -36.38 -4.38 -5.50
C CYS A 375 -37.67 -3.79 -6.07
N ALA A 376 -38.77 -3.86 -5.32
CA ALA A 376 -39.95 -3.10 -5.64
C ALA A 376 -39.46 -1.66 -5.81
N VAL A 377 -39.72 -1.08 -6.97
CA VAL A 377 -39.59 0.37 -7.16
C VAL A 377 -40.48 0.97 -6.09
N VAL A 378 -39.88 1.39 -4.97
CA VAL A 378 -40.57 2.17 -3.95
C VAL A 378 -40.84 3.51 -4.61
N LYS A 379 -42.02 3.61 -5.23
CA LYS A 379 -42.72 4.87 -5.39
C LYS A 379 -43.04 5.33 -3.98
N GLU A 380 -42.12 6.11 -3.42
CA GLU A 380 -42.29 7.13 -2.38
C GLU A 380 -40.95 7.33 -1.66
N ILE A 381 -40.16 8.29 -2.13
CA ILE A 381 -39.24 9.05 -1.27
C ILE A 381 -39.60 10.52 -1.48
N SER A 382 -40.70 10.91 -0.86
CA SER A 382 -40.89 12.28 -0.40
C SER A 382 -40.44 12.30 1.06
N GLU A 383 -39.67 13.33 1.43
CA GLU A 383 -39.34 13.72 2.81
C GLU A 383 -38.23 12.94 3.54
N LYS A 384 -36.97 13.28 3.21
CA LYS A 384 -36.00 13.90 4.14
C LYS A 384 -34.65 14.08 3.43
N SER A 385 -34.51 15.15 2.65
CA SER A 385 -33.22 15.59 2.09
C SER A 385 -32.35 16.30 3.15
N GLY A 386 -32.04 15.59 4.24
CA GLY A 386 -31.04 15.99 5.23
C GLY A 386 -29.68 15.30 5.05
N CYS A 387 -29.59 14.27 4.19
CA CYS A 387 -28.41 13.41 4.09
C CYS A 387 -27.27 13.89 3.18
N VAL A 388 -27.49 14.88 2.31
CA VAL A 388 -26.48 15.28 1.31
C VAL A 388 -25.27 15.98 1.97
N GLY A 389 -25.48 16.72 3.07
CA GLY A 389 -24.40 17.38 3.79
C GLY A 389 -23.44 16.38 4.46
N ASP A 390 -24.00 15.46 5.25
CA ASP A 390 -23.19 14.51 6.03
C ASP A 390 -22.43 13.52 5.11
N GLN A 391 -23.03 13.09 3.99
CA GLN A 391 -22.39 12.18 3.03
C GLN A 391 -21.21 12.85 2.30
N VAL A 392 -21.33 14.13 1.93
CA VAL A 392 -20.25 14.91 1.30
C VAL A 392 -19.11 15.18 2.28
N ASP A 393 -19.43 15.48 3.54
CA ASP A 393 -18.43 15.75 4.57
C ASP A 393 -17.57 14.49 4.88
N ASN A 394 -18.16 13.30 4.98
CA ASN A 394 -17.39 12.06 5.22
C ASN A 394 -16.55 11.66 4.01
N LEU A 395 -17.05 11.84 2.78
CA LEU A 395 -16.27 11.58 1.57
C LEU A 395 -15.06 12.52 1.49
N SER A 396 -15.21 13.77 1.93
CA SER A 396 -14.09 14.72 2.00
C SER A 396 -13.04 14.33 3.05
N SER A 397 -13.46 13.79 4.21
CA SER A 397 -12.55 13.25 5.24
C SER A 397 -11.76 12.06 4.71
N LEU A 398 -12.45 11.09 4.11
CA LEU A 398 -11.86 9.90 3.52
C LEU A 398 -10.89 10.24 2.39
N GLU A 399 -11.28 11.15 1.49
CA GLU A 399 -10.41 11.63 0.40
C GLU A 399 -9.17 12.36 0.95
N GLY A 400 -9.33 13.17 2.00
CA GLY A 400 -8.23 13.81 2.71
C GLY A 400 -7.22 12.78 3.27
N ALA A 401 -7.72 11.73 3.92
CA ALA A 401 -6.89 10.64 4.45
C ALA A 401 -6.15 9.88 3.34
N ILE A 402 -6.82 9.60 2.21
CA ILE A 402 -6.21 8.93 1.05
C ILE A 402 -5.09 9.78 0.46
N ASN A 403 -5.32 11.08 0.26
CA ASN A 403 -4.32 12.00 -0.28
C ASN A 403 -3.10 12.10 0.65
N GLN A 404 -3.31 12.13 1.97
CA GLN A 404 -2.22 12.11 2.93
C GLN A 404 -1.36 10.84 2.82
N VAL A 405 -1.99 9.66 2.80
CA VAL A 405 -1.31 8.37 2.65
C VAL A 405 -0.48 8.33 1.37
N ARG A 406 -1.03 8.86 0.26
CA ARG A 406 -0.35 8.89 -1.03
C ARG A 406 0.89 9.78 -1.02
N GLU A 407 0.81 10.98 -0.44
CA GLU A 407 1.97 11.87 -0.34
C GLU A 407 3.07 11.27 0.54
N GLU A 408 2.70 10.61 1.64
CA GLU A 408 3.66 9.90 2.51
C GLU A 408 4.28 8.68 1.81
N ALA A 409 3.50 7.95 1.01
CA ALA A 409 4.00 6.85 0.20
C ALA A 409 5.02 7.33 -0.85
N LYS A 410 4.73 8.44 -1.54
CA LYS A 410 5.67 9.07 -2.49
C LYS A 410 6.98 9.48 -1.80
N GLU A 411 6.91 10.09 -0.61
CA GLU A 411 8.11 10.43 0.19
C GLU A 411 8.95 9.18 0.50
N ILE A 412 8.30 8.07 0.88
CA ILE A 412 8.96 6.78 1.15
C ILE A 412 9.57 6.18 -0.13
N ASP A 413 8.87 6.20 -1.25
CA ASP A 413 9.34 5.61 -2.49
C ASP A 413 10.55 6.37 -3.05
N ILE A 414 10.57 7.71 -2.91
CA ILE A 414 11.76 8.52 -3.21
C ILE A 414 12.94 8.12 -2.28
N ALA A 415 12.69 7.92 -0.99
CA ALA A 415 13.71 7.50 -0.04
C ALA A 415 14.25 6.09 -0.35
N LYS A 416 13.36 5.15 -0.72
CA LYS A 416 13.72 3.79 -1.13
C LYS A 416 14.47 3.76 -2.46
N ALA A 417 14.07 4.55 -3.45
CA ALA A 417 14.76 4.66 -4.73
C ALA A 417 16.19 5.20 -4.53
N THR A 418 16.36 6.20 -3.67
CA THR A 418 17.69 6.71 -3.29
C THR A 418 18.51 5.62 -2.59
N ALA A 419 17.89 4.77 -1.77
CA ALA A 419 18.55 3.64 -1.12
C ALA A 419 18.96 2.53 -2.09
N GLN A 420 18.13 2.29 -3.10
CA GLN A 420 18.35 1.24 -4.07
C GLN A 420 19.42 1.64 -5.10
N GLY A 421 19.47 2.91 -5.54
CA GLY A 421 20.57 3.41 -6.36
C GLY A 421 21.94 3.13 -5.74
N LEU A 422 22.07 3.33 -4.42
CA LEU A 422 23.30 3.02 -3.68
C LEU A 422 23.57 1.51 -3.48
N LYS A 423 22.56 0.65 -3.64
CA LYS A 423 22.75 -0.82 -3.61
C LYS A 423 23.28 -1.36 -4.94
N GLU A 424 23.02 -0.65 -6.03
CA GLU A 424 23.44 -1.01 -7.39
C GLU A 424 24.90 -0.58 -7.66
N GLU A 425 25.45 0.31 -6.84
CA GLU A 425 26.86 0.71 -6.82
C GLU A 425 27.79 -0.40 -6.29
N GLY A 426 28.99 -0.50 -6.86
CA GLY A 426 29.88 -1.66 -6.73
C GLY A 426 30.48 -1.87 -5.34
N ILE A 427 31.04 -3.08 -5.10
CA ILE A 427 31.66 -3.48 -3.82
C ILE A 427 32.76 -2.50 -3.36
N GLY A 428 33.55 -1.98 -4.30
CA GLY A 428 34.62 -1.00 -4.01
C GLY A 428 34.08 0.36 -3.52
N GLU A 429 32.98 0.82 -4.10
CA GLU A 429 32.35 2.10 -3.75
C GLU A 429 31.68 2.04 -2.39
N SER A 430 31.00 0.92 -2.07
CA SER A 430 30.43 0.68 -0.74
C SER A 430 31.49 0.73 0.37
N ALA A 431 32.71 0.24 0.13
CA ALA A 431 33.81 0.31 1.10
C ALA A 431 34.34 1.72 1.31
N LEU A 432 34.45 2.48 0.22
CA LEU A 432 34.85 3.88 0.27
C LEU A 432 33.81 4.74 0.98
N ILE A 433 32.52 4.51 0.73
CA ILE A 433 31.42 5.20 1.42
C ILE A 433 31.47 4.94 2.93
N LEU A 434 31.69 3.69 3.36
CA LEU A 434 31.80 3.36 4.78
C LEU A 434 33.00 4.08 5.42
N LYS A 435 34.17 4.01 4.77
CA LYS A 435 35.41 4.63 5.24
C LYS A 435 35.26 6.15 5.37
N GLU A 436 34.69 6.82 4.36
CA GLU A 436 34.52 8.26 4.37
C GLU A 436 33.44 8.70 5.39
N SER A 437 32.37 7.92 5.53
CA SER A 437 31.32 8.17 6.54
C SER A 437 31.83 8.02 7.98
N LEU A 438 32.81 7.14 8.20
CA LEU A 438 33.42 6.90 9.51
C LEU A 438 34.64 7.78 9.78
N LYS A 439 35.20 8.48 8.81
CA LYS A 439 36.34 9.40 8.97
C LYS A 439 36.26 10.35 10.18
N PRO A 440 35.13 11.01 10.48
CA PRO A 440 35.02 11.84 11.68
C PRO A 440 35.13 11.04 12.99
N LEU A 441 34.74 9.76 13.01
CA LEU A 441 34.89 8.84 14.16
C LEU A 441 36.28 8.20 14.21
N ALA A 442 36.87 7.90 13.05
CA ALA A 442 38.20 7.31 12.92
C ALA A 442 39.29 8.22 13.49
N ASN A 443 39.09 9.55 13.46
CA ASN A 443 40.01 10.51 14.10
C ASN A 443 39.88 10.56 15.63
N VAL A 444 38.81 10.00 16.20
CA VAL A 444 38.54 9.98 17.65
C VAL A 444 39.11 8.71 18.30
N LEU A 445 39.07 7.57 17.61
CA LEU A 445 39.67 6.30 18.07
C LEU A 445 41.14 6.41 18.50
N PRO A 446 42.08 6.97 17.70
CA PRO A 446 43.48 7.04 18.08
C PRO A 446 43.71 7.98 19.27
N ARG A 447 42.85 8.99 19.49
CA ARG A 447 42.92 9.83 20.71
C ARG A 447 42.49 9.07 21.96
N PHE A 448 41.57 8.12 21.84
CA PHE A 448 41.19 7.23 22.94
C PHE A 448 42.27 6.17 23.19
N GLU A 449 42.88 5.64 22.12
CA GLU A 449 44.02 4.75 22.24
C GLU A 449 45.20 5.44 22.92
N GLU A 450 45.56 6.69 22.55
CA GLU A 450 46.61 7.51 23.21
C GLU A 450 46.35 7.69 24.72
N ILE A 451 45.08 7.81 25.13
CA ILE A 451 44.68 7.88 26.53
C ILE A 451 44.84 6.51 27.21
N LEU A 452 44.43 5.41 26.56
CA LEU A 452 44.51 4.04 27.08
C LEU A 452 45.94 3.47 27.13
N THR A 453 46.81 3.87 26.20
CA THR A 453 48.21 3.46 26.11
C THR A 453 49.14 4.26 27.02
N TRP A 454 48.60 5.19 27.83
CA TRP A 454 49.35 6.04 28.75
C TRP A 454 50.42 6.92 28.07
N GLU A 455 50.21 7.31 26.81
CA GLU A 455 51.14 8.20 26.10
C GLU A 455 51.17 9.62 26.72
N ARG A 456 50.10 10.04 27.42
CA ARG A 456 50.04 11.29 28.21
C ARG A 456 49.52 11.04 29.63
N PRO A 457 50.38 10.66 30.59
CA PRO A 457 49.97 10.14 31.89
C PRO A 457 49.13 11.14 32.71
N GLU A 458 49.46 12.44 32.66
CA GLU A 458 48.67 13.50 33.30
C GLU A 458 47.20 13.54 32.83
N MET A 459 46.94 13.40 31.53
CA MET A 459 45.58 13.42 30.99
C MET A 459 44.83 12.13 31.30
N THR A 460 45.51 10.99 31.28
CA THR A 460 44.93 9.69 31.61
C THR A 460 44.51 9.60 33.08
N VAL A 461 45.33 10.10 34.01
CA VAL A 461 45.00 10.13 35.45
C VAL A 461 43.79 11.05 35.73
N ILE A 462 43.69 12.20 35.05
CA ILE A 462 42.53 13.09 35.14
C ILE A 462 41.28 12.41 34.57
N ALA A 463 41.40 11.73 33.42
CA ALA A 463 40.30 10.99 32.81
C ALA A 463 39.81 9.84 33.72
N ILE A 464 40.72 9.06 34.28
CA ILE A 464 40.39 7.97 35.23
C ILE A 464 39.74 8.55 36.49
N GLY A 465 40.32 9.60 37.09
CA GLY A 465 39.77 10.24 38.28
C GLY A 465 38.37 10.81 38.06
N THR A 466 38.12 11.43 36.90
CA THR A 466 36.78 11.95 36.54
C THR A 466 35.78 10.83 36.28
N ILE A 467 36.16 9.76 35.57
CA ILE A 467 35.31 8.59 35.34
C ILE A 467 34.94 7.90 36.66
N LEU A 468 35.92 7.65 37.53
CA LEU A 468 35.69 7.04 38.84
C LEU A 468 34.77 7.91 39.73
N LEU A 469 34.94 9.23 39.71
CA LEU A 469 34.09 10.15 40.47
C LEU A 469 32.65 10.18 39.93
N VAL A 470 32.47 10.12 38.60
CA VAL A 470 31.16 10.04 37.95
C VAL A 470 30.43 8.74 38.29
N VAL A 471 31.15 7.62 38.32
CA VAL A 471 30.59 6.32 38.72
C VAL A 471 30.23 6.32 40.21
N TYR A 472 31.14 6.78 41.07
CA TYR A 472 30.96 6.81 42.52
C TYR A 472 29.76 7.66 42.95
N LYS A 473 29.53 8.81 42.31
CA LYS A 473 28.42 9.72 42.64
C LYS A 473 27.09 9.38 41.97
N GLU A 474 26.98 8.25 41.26
CA GLU A 474 25.81 7.91 40.42
C GLU A 474 25.50 8.99 39.35
N TRP A 475 26.51 9.76 38.90
CA TRP A 475 26.32 10.85 37.92
C TRP A 475 26.27 10.34 36.47
N VAL A 476 26.39 9.03 36.26
CA VAL A 476 26.34 8.41 34.93
C VAL A 476 25.10 8.84 34.14
N GLY A 477 23.91 8.83 34.76
CA GLY A 477 22.68 9.29 34.10
C GLY A 477 22.72 10.76 33.69
N LYS A 478 23.26 11.63 34.55
CA LYS A 478 23.42 13.07 34.28
C LYS A 478 24.45 13.33 33.19
N ALA A 479 25.56 12.59 33.18
CA ALA A 479 26.59 12.68 32.14
C ALA A 479 26.02 12.30 30.78
N ILE A 480 25.26 11.20 30.69
CA ILE A 480 24.58 10.80 29.46
C ILE A 480 23.56 11.86 29.03
N ALA A 481 22.77 12.40 29.96
CA ALA A 481 21.82 13.47 29.66
C ALA A 481 22.51 14.73 29.10
N THR A 482 23.64 15.15 29.67
CA THR A 482 24.41 16.31 29.14
C THR A 482 24.94 16.06 27.73
N PHE A 483 25.38 14.83 27.43
CA PHE A 483 25.81 14.45 26.09
C PHE A 483 24.66 14.49 25.08
N LEU A 484 23.48 13.98 25.45
CA LEU A 484 22.27 14.04 24.61
C LEU A 484 21.86 15.49 24.32
N LEU A 485 21.91 16.39 25.31
CA LEU A 485 21.63 17.82 25.12
C LEU A 485 22.68 18.50 24.22
N TRP A 486 23.94 18.09 24.31
CA TRP A 486 25.00 18.56 23.41
C TRP A 486 24.75 18.10 21.96
N LEU A 487 24.30 16.86 21.74
CA LEU A 487 23.90 16.37 20.42
C LEU A 487 22.74 17.19 19.85
N ILE A 488 21.69 17.45 20.64
CA ILE A 488 20.57 18.32 20.23
C ILE A 488 21.07 19.70 19.83
N SER A 489 21.97 20.28 20.63
CA SER A 489 22.57 21.59 20.35
C SER A 489 23.32 21.58 19.01
N LYS A 490 24.04 20.49 18.70
CA LYS A 490 24.71 20.31 17.40
C LYS A 490 23.71 20.17 16.24
N MET A 491 22.62 19.44 16.41
CA MET A 491 21.56 19.30 15.40
C MET A 491 20.86 20.65 15.13
N VAL A 492 20.55 21.42 16.17
CA VAL A 492 19.97 22.77 16.06
C VAL A 492 20.95 23.73 15.39
N TRP A 493 22.25 23.65 15.71
CA TRP A 493 23.29 24.42 15.04
C TRP A 493 23.40 24.07 13.56
N ALA A 494 23.40 22.78 13.21
CA ALA A 494 23.41 22.30 11.83
C ALA A 494 22.20 22.79 11.02
N ARG A 495 21.03 22.87 11.67
CA ARG A 495 19.80 23.44 11.09
C ARG A 495 19.93 24.95 10.83
N ARG A 496 20.40 25.73 11.81
CA ARG A 496 20.60 27.19 11.66
C ARG A 496 21.56 27.50 10.52
N GLN A 497 22.62 26.72 10.39
CA GLN A 497 23.64 26.86 9.35
C GLN A 497 23.25 26.23 8.00
N ARG A 498 22.05 25.61 7.90
CA ARG A 498 21.54 24.90 6.71
C ARG A 498 22.56 23.89 6.12
N ILE A 499 23.34 23.24 6.98
CA ILE A 499 24.46 22.36 6.59
C ILE A 499 23.95 21.19 5.75
N GLY A 500 22.83 20.57 6.12
CA GLY A 500 22.25 19.44 5.37
C GLY A 500 21.82 19.74 3.92
N LYS A 501 21.67 21.01 3.53
CA LYS A 501 21.46 21.41 2.12
C LYS A 501 22.77 21.58 1.34
N ARG A 502 23.89 21.83 2.04
CA ARG A 502 25.21 22.15 1.45
C ARG A 502 26.19 20.98 1.50
N THR A 503 26.04 20.05 2.44
CA THR A 503 26.91 18.88 2.57
C THR A 503 26.43 17.77 1.64
N LYS A 504 27.18 17.58 0.56
CA LYS A 504 27.22 16.31 -0.17
C LYS A 504 28.46 15.56 0.30
N ILE A 505 28.35 14.26 0.55
CA ILE A 505 29.52 13.43 0.83
C ILE A 505 30.16 13.16 -0.52
N ILE A 506 31.30 13.80 -0.79
CA ILE A 506 32.06 13.62 -2.03
C ILE A 506 32.98 12.43 -1.81
N VAL A 507 32.71 11.32 -2.50
CA VAL A 507 33.59 10.15 -2.48
C VAL A 507 34.56 10.29 -3.66
N CYS A 508 35.85 10.46 -3.34
CA CYS A 508 36.91 10.45 -4.35
C CYS A 508 37.31 9.01 -4.64
N THR A 509 37.16 8.56 -5.89
CA THR A 509 37.50 7.21 -6.37
C THR A 509 39.00 6.99 -6.60
N ALA A 510 39.83 8.02 -6.44
CA ALA A 510 41.27 7.90 -6.57
C ALA A 510 41.91 7.34 -5.28
N SER A 511 41.86 6.01 -5.10
CA SER A 511 42.77 5.33 -4.17
C SER A 511 43.02 3.90 -4.63
N ASP A 512 44.30 3.52 -4.57
CA ASP A 512 44.92 2.45 -5.34
C ASP A 512 44.26 1.08 -5.21
N GLN A 513 44.09 0.49 -6.38
CA GLN A 513 43.70 -0.89 -6.61
C GLN A 513 44.74 -1.84 -5.99
N THR A 514 44.42 -2.45 -4.86
CA THR A 514 45.13 -3.67 -4.42
C THR A 514 44.29 -4.88 -4.80
N THR A 515 44.40 -5.25 -6.06
CA THR A 515 44.19 -6.62 -6.51
C THR A 515 45.10 -7.55 -5.73
N VAL A 516 44.54 -8.73 -5.42
CA VAL A 516 45.23 -9.91 -4.88
C VAL A 516 45.40 -9.89 -3.35
N GLU A 517 44.44 -10.48 -2.65
CA GLU A 517 44.66 -11.73 -1.91
C GLU A 517 43.33 -12.26 -1.33
N SER A 518 43.05 -13.54 -1.60
CA SER A 518 41.97 -14.36 -1.01
C SER A 518 40.55 -14.14 -1.59
N LEU A 519 39.72 -15.15 -1.86
CA LEU A 519 39.87 -16.60 -1.74
C LEU A 519 38.61 -17.21 -2.39
N VAL A 520 38.80 -18.18 -3.27
CA VAL A 520 37.73 -18.99 -3.90
C VAL A 520 37.16 -20.01 -2.88
N SER A 521 36.82 -19.57 -1.66
CA SER A 521 36.37 -20.49 -0.59
C SER A 521 35.34 -19.91 0.39
N ALA A 522 34.59 -18.86 0.01
CA ALA A 522 33.47 -18.35 0.83
C ALA A 522 32.41 -17.59 0.01
N GLN A 523 31.83 -18.20 -1.04
CA GLN A 523 30.85 -17.50 -1.89
C GLN A 523 29.53 -17.12 -1.17
N HIS A 524 29.16 -17.77 -0.07
CA HIS A 524 28.02 -17.34 0.76
C HIS A 524 28.42 -16.31 1.83
N GLY A 525 29.53 -16.53 2.54
CA GLY A 525 30.03 -15.59 3.54
C GLY A 525 30.32 -14.20 2.97
N LEU A 526 30.93 -14.15 1.77
CA LEU A 526 31.20 -12.88 1.07
C LEU A 526 29.93 -12.13 0.69
N LYS A 527 28.89 -12.83 0.18
CA LYS A 527 27.60 -12.20 -0.12
C LYS A 527 26.89 -11.69 1.14
N THR A 528 26.98 -12.44 2.24
CA THR A 528 26.43 -12.01 3.53
C THR A 528 27.17 -10.78 4.06
N VAL A 529 28.50 -10.75 3.98
CA VAL A 529 29.30 -9.58 4.38
C VAL A 529 28.99 -8.38 3.50
N GLN A 530 28.87 -8.56 2.19
CA GLN A 530 28.47 -7.51 1.25
C GLN A 530 27.10 -6.93 1.61
N TYR A 531 26.13 -7.80 1.88
CA TYR A 531 24.79 -7.38 2.30
C TYR A 531 24.81 -6.62 3.63
N ILE A 532 25.56 -7.12 4.64
CA ILE A 532 25.71 -6.46 5.94
C ILE A 532 26.35 -5.08 5.78
N MET A 533 27.35 -4.98 4.90
CA MET A 533 28.07 -3.74 4.65
C MET A 533 27.20 -2.70 3.95
N GLN A 534 26.43 -3.11 2.94
CA GLN A 534 25.44 -2.24 2.29
C GLN A 534 24.36 -1.79 3.29
N LEU A 535 23.88 -2.69 4.15
CA LEU A 535 22.89 -2.36 5.17
C LEU A 535 23.47 -1.36 6.19
N ALA A 536 24.72 -1.55 6.63
CA ALA A 536 25.43 -0.64 7.52
C ALA A 536 25.64 0.74 6.89
N ASN A 537 26.00 0.82 5.62
CA ASN A 537 26.13 2.09 4.90
C ASN A 537 24.80 2.85 4.85
N ILE A 538 23.72 2.16 4.48
CA ILE A 538 22.39 2.76 4.41
C ILE A 538 21.97 3.26 5.80
N THR A 539 22.18 2.48 6.86
CA THR A 539 21.79 2.89 8.22
C THR A 539 22.62 4.08 8.69
N ILE A 540 23.93 4.08 8.45
CA ILE A 540 24.83 5.21 8.78
C ILE A 540 24.40 6.46 8.04
N LEU A 541 24.15 6.40 6.74
CA LEU A 541 23.71 7.55 5.96
C LEU A 541 22.34 8.08 6.39
N LYS A 542 21.39 7.20 6.76
CA LYS A 542 20.12 7.62 7.37
C LYS A 542 20.32 8.35 8.70
N ILE A 543 21.22 7.84 9.56
CA ILE A 543 21.57 8.50 10.83
C ILE A 543 22.20 9.88 10.57
N TRP A 544 23.11 9.99 9.60
CA TRP A 544 23.68 11.27 9.19
C TRP A 544 22.63 12.24 8.63
N SER A 545 21.65 11.74 7.87
CA SER A 545 20.53 12.53 7.36
C SER A 545 19.72 13.20 8.49
N ILE A 546 19.50 12.46 9.58
CA ILE A 546 18.86 12.96 10.81
C ILE A 546 19.78 13.98 11.51
N LEU A 547 21.05 13.64 11.75
CA LEU A 547 22.01 14.51 12.46
C LEU A 547 22.26 15.84 11.74
N LEU A 548 22.29 15.80 10.40
CA LEU A 548 22.45 17.00 9.55
C LEU A 548 21.13 17.77 9.33
N SER A 549 20.03 17.33 9.97
CA SER A 549 18.70 17.93 9.91
C SER A 549 18.15 18.08 8.48
N ARG A 550 18.38 17.09 7.61
CA ARG A 550 17.94 17.15 6.20
C ARG A 550 16.42 16.99 6.05
N SER A 551 15.82 16.08 6.81
CA SER A 551 14.35 15.98 6.93
C SER A 551 13.89 16.62 8.24
N PRO A 552 13.32 17.84 8.24
CA PRO A 552 12.92 18.53 9.46
C PRO A 552 11.86 17.74 10.24
N LYS A 553 10.89 17.12 9.55
CA LYS A 553 9.84 16.28 10.15
C LYS A 553 10.42 15.18 11.03
N HIS A 554 11.33 14.36 10.51
CA HIS A 554 11.93 13.26 11.29
C HIS A 554 12.91 13.76 12.35
N THR A 555 13.66 14.82 12.03
CA THR A 555 14.64 15.41 12.96
C THR A 555 13.95 15.96 14.21
N ASP A 556 12.79 16.59 14.06
CA ASP A 556 12.02 17.13 15.19
C ASP A 556 11.52 16.03 16.13
N ILE A 557 11.01 14.92 15.56
CA ILE A 557 10.59 13.75 16.33
C ILE A 557 11.78 13.18 17.13
N VAL A 558 12.94 13.02 16.48
CA VAL A 558 14.15 12.51 17.14
C VAL A 558 14.65 13.49 18.21
N MET A 559 14.67 14.79 17.94
CA MET A 559 15.06 15.79 18.95
C MET A 559 14.11 15.77 20.15
N MET A 560 12.80 15.66 19.94
CA MET A 560 11.83 15.53 21.04
C MET A 560 12.05 14.24 21.84
N ALA A 561 12.28 13.10 21.17
CA ALA A 561 12.56 11.83 21.82
C ALA A 561 13.88 11.87 22.63
N ILE A 562 14.95 12.42 22.07
CA ILE A 562 16.23 12.60 22.75
C ILE A 562 16.08 13.57 23.93
N THR A 563 15.29 14.64 23.79
CA THR A 563 15.02 15.58 24.88
C THR A 563 14.26 14.89 26.02
N GLY A 564 13.21 14.13 25.70
CA GLY A 564 12.47 13.33 26.68
C GLY A 564 13.37 12.33 27.41
N ALA A 565 14.20 11.59 26.67
CA ALA A 565 15.17 10.66 27.24
C ALA A 565 16.20 11.37 28.14
N ALA A 566 16.71 12.53 27.72
CA ALA A 566 17.64 13.32 28.51
C ALA A 566 17.01 13.80 29.83
N ILE A 567 15.74 14.22 29.82
CA ILE A 567 15.00 14.62 31.03
C ILE A 567 14.85 13.43 31.97
N VAL A 568 14.42 12.27 31.47
CA VAL A 568 14.25 11.05 32.30
C VAL A 568 15.59 10.65 32.93
N LEU A 569 16.68 10.63 32.16
CA LEU A 569 18.02 10.29 32.65
C LEU A 569 18.59 11.33 33.64
N ALA A 570 18.16 12.60 33.55
CA ALA A 570 18.58 13.65 34.47
C ALA A 570 17.82 13.61 35.81
N VAL A 571 16.54 13.23 35.79
CA VAL A 571 15.66 13.23 36.96
C VAL A 571 15.70 11.90 37.71
N VAL A 572 15.71 10.77 36.99
CA VAL A 572 15.63 9.44 37.58
C VAL A 572 17.04 8.91 37.88
N PRO A 573 17.35 8.51 39.13
CA PRO A 573 18.62 7.89 39.44
C PRO A 573 18.84 6.63 38.59
N PHE A 574 20.04 6.50 38.01
CA PHE A 574 20.35 5.48 36.99
C PHE A 574 20.08 4.04 37.45
N LYS A 575 20.18 3.76 38.75
CA LYS A 575 19.85 2.45 39.34
C LYS A 575 18.40 2.00 39.09
N TYR A 576 17.43 2.92 39.11
CA TYR A 576 16.03 2.57 38.86
C TYR A 576 15.80 2.24 37.39
N ILE A 577 16.53 2.89 36.49
CA ILE A 577 16.50 2.58 35.06
C ILE A 577 17.10 1.19 34.80
N ILE A 578 18.22 0.85 35.45
CA ILE A 578 18.80 -0.50 35.36
C ILE A 578 17.83 -1.54 35.92
N MET A 579 17.24 -1.31 37.11
CA MET A 579 16.29 -2.25 37.69
C MET A 579 15.07 -2.47 36.79
N ALA A 580 14.53 -1.41 36.18
CA ALA A 580 13.44 -1.50 35.22
C ALA A 580 13.85 -2.23 33.93
N LEU A 581 15.06 -1.98 33.41
CA LEU A 581 15.58 -2.66 32.22
C LEU A 581 15.77 -4.16 32.47
N VAL A 582 16.29 -4.54 33.64
CA VAL A 582 16.43 -5.95 34.05
C VAL A 582 15.06 -6.60 34.12
N LEU A 583 14.09 -5.97 34.78
CA LEU A 583 12.70 -6.47 34.83
C LEU A 583 12.08 -6.59 33.41
N TYR A 584 12.34 -5.63 32.54
CA TYR A 584 11.89 -5.65 31.15
C TYR A 584 12.51 -6.80 30.36
N CYS A 585 13.84 -7.00 30.43
CA CYS A 585 14.51 -8.11 29.76
C CYS A 585 13.97 -9.47 30.21
N PHE A 586 13.75 -9.65 31.52
CA PHE A 586 13.20 -10.90 32.03
C PHE A 586 11.73 -11.11 31.63
N THR A 587 10.89 -10.08 31.66
CA THR A 587 9.50 -10.19 31.18
C THR A 587 9.44 -10.44 29.67
N MET A 588 10.37 -9.90 28.89
CA MET A 588 10.45 -10.04 27.43
C MET A 588 10.90 -11.45 26.97
N THR A 589 11.66 -12.18 27.79
CA THR A 589 12.01 -13.59 27.53
C THR A 589 10.90 -14.58 27.87
N SER A 590 9.87 -14.14 28.60
CA SER A 590 8.76 -15.00 28.98
C SER A 590 7.77 -15.22 27.83
N LYS A 591 7.06 -16.36 27.84
CA LYS A 591 6.01 -16.70 26.87
C LYS A 591 4.86 -15.68 26.82
N LEU A 592 4.75 -14.79 27.82
CA LEU A 592 3.73 -13.75 27.92
C LEU A 592 3.88 -12.67 26.84
N LYS A 593 5.07 -12.54 26.22
CA LYS A 593 5.33 -11.60 25.13
C LYS A 593 4.46 -11.86 23.89
N LYS A 594 4.12 -13.12 23.58
CA LYS A 594 3.35 -13.46 22.38
C LYS A 594 1.95 -12.82 22.34
N HIS A 595 1.43 -12.35 23.47
CA HIS A 595 0.12 -11.69 23.55
C HIS A 595 0.21 -10.15 23.62
N VAL A 596 1.38 -9.58 23.89
CA VAL A 596 1.54 -8.13 24.17
C VAL A 596 2.31 -7.41 23.06
N GLU A 597 2.83 -8.13 22.06
CA GLU A 597 3.47 -7.50 20.91
C GLU A 597 2.45 -6.70 20.11
N THR A 598 2.42 -5.38 20.32
CA THR A 598 1.56 -4.47 19.58
C THR A 598 2.10 -4.38 18.14
N GLN A 599 1.56 -5.21 17.23
CA GLN A 599 1.94 -5.21 15.81
C GLN A 599 1.95 -3.80 15.20
N GLN A 600 1.06 -2.93 15.68
CA GLN A 600 0.97 -1.53 15.28
C GLN A 600 2.24 -0.72 15.62
N GLY A 601 2.86 -0.94 16.78
CA GLY A 601 4.07 -0.20 17.20
C GLY A 601 5.29 -0.50 16.33
N ASN A 602 5.52 -1.78 16.04
CA ASN A 602 6.59 -2.21 15.14
C ASN A 602 6.36 -1.69 13.71
N ARG A 603 5.10 -1.67 13.24
CA ARG A 603 4.76 -1.13 11.93
C ARG A 603 5.06 0.36 11.83
N ARG A 604 4.65 1.17 12.82
CA ARG A 604 4.94 2.61 12.85
C ARG A 604 6.43 2.92 12.89
N LEU A 605 7.20 2.18 13.67
CA LEU A 605 8.65 2.35 13.73
C LEU A 605 9.29 2.04 12.36
N LYS A 606 8.82 0.99 11.69
CA LYS A 606 9.27 0.61 10.36
C LYS A 606 8.89 1.65 9.29
N GLU A 607 7.64 2.11 9.26
CA GLU A 607 7.16 3.19 8.39
C GLU A 607 8.00 4.47 8.58
N TRP A 608 8.25 4.85 9.83
CA TRP A 608 9.10 5.98 10.18
C TRP A 608 10.56 5.77 9.74
N TRP A 609 11.11 4.57 9.89
CA TRP A 609 12.48 4.28 9.46
C TRP A 609 12.63 4.32 7.94
N ASP A 610 11.64 3.79 7.22
CA ASP A 610 11.65 3.70 5.75
C ASP A 610 11.45 5.07 5.09
N SER A 611 10.78 6.03 5.74
CA SER A 611 10.59 7.41 5.25
C SER A 611 11.82 8.30 5.34
N ILE A 612 12.87 7.92 6.08
CA ILE A 612 14.07 8.75 6.19
C ILE A 612 14.86 8.75 4.87
N PRO A 613 15.03 9.91 4.21
CA PRO A 613 15.82 10.00 2.99
C PRO A 613 17.31 9.84 3.30
N ILE A 614 18.03 9.21 2.37
CA ILE A 614 19.47 8.99 2.50
C ILE A 614 20.23 10.25 2.06
N VAL A 615 21.40 10.50 2.67
CA VAL A 615 22.29 11.58 2.25
C VAL A 615 22.85 11.23 0.87
N PRO A 616 22.67 12.09 -0.16
CA PRO A 616 23.21 11.80 -1.49
C PRO A 616 24.73 11.80 -1.44
N VAL A 617 25.30 10.72 -1.98
CA VAL A 617 26.74 10.56 -2.20
C VAL A 617 26.99 10.99 -3.64
N GLU A 618 27.95 11.90 -3.86
CA GLU A 618 28.39 12.26 -5.22
C GLU A 618 29.78 11.67 -5.40
N VAL A 619 29.88 10.66 -6.25
CA VAL A 619 31.14 10.01 -6.61
C VAL A 619 31.83 10.91 -7.63
N VAL A 620 33.02 11.43 -7.32
CA VAL A 620 33.75 12.34 -8.21
C VAL A 620 35.11 11.72 -8.52
N ASP A 621 35.42 11.58 -9.81
CA ASP A 621 36.64 10.94 -10.31
C ASP A 621 37.93 11.75 -10.09
N LYS A 622 37.83 13.02 -9.68
CA LYS A 622 38.96 13.88 -9.31
C LYS A 622 38.62 14.79 -8.13
N ALA A 623 39.53 14.84 -7.15
CA ALA A 623 39.45 15.81 -6.06
C ALA A 623 39.42 17.25 -6.63
N PRO A 624 38.55 18.15 -6.13
CA PRO A 624 38.66 19.56 -6.44
C PRO A 624 40.02 20.04 -5.92
N GLY A 625 40.88 20.48 -6.85
CA GLY A 625 42.13 21.14 -6.50
C GLY A 625 41.82 22.34 -5.60
N TYR A 626 42.53 22.46 -4.50
CA TYR A 626 42.62 23.71 -3.77
C TYR A 626 43.22 24.75 -4.73
N GLU A 627 42.40 25.62 -5.30
CA GLU A 627 42.90 26.91 -5.76
C GLU A 627 43.17 27.75 -4.51
N THR A 628 44.46 28.05 -4.32
CA THR A 628 45.02 28.96 -3.32
C THR A 628 44.43 30.35 -3.39
#